data_AF-A0A8T0F5M8-F1
#
_entry.id   AF-A0A8T0F5M8-F1
#
_cell.length_a   1.000
_cell.length_b   1.000
_cell.length_c   1.000
_cell.angle_alpha   90.00
_cell.angle_beta   90.00
_cell.angle_gamma   90.00
#
_symmetry.space_group_name_H-M   'P 1'
#
loop_
_entity.id
_entity.type
_entity.pdbx_description
1 polymer ?
#
loop_
_entity_poly.entity_id
_entity_poly.type
_entity_poly.pdbx_seq_one_letter_code
_entity_poly.pdbx_strand_id
1 'polypeptide(L)'
;MTVCFSSLSLIIISWVLSCFLLQSSYGLPKRGRASHVMRGFDMLPHNIELFQPCRSSFECLLYIPHSHCDWNSKVCTCQPYHVSYNNTMCLPVSLLGYGCILDSQCQVKVKNSICVDGICECKPDFVPLRKDKCLPRKYM
;
A
#
# COMPACT_ATOMS: atom_id res chain seq x y z
N MET A 1 -26.09 -34.67 -52.45
CA MET A 1 -25.92 -34.66 -53.92
C MET A 1 -24.48 -34.23 -54.14
N THR A 2 -23.51 -35.05 -54.56
CA THR A 2 -23.44 -35.95 -55.72
C THR A 2 -22.22 -36.89 -55.57
N VAL A 3 -22.46 -38.19 -55.73
CA VAL A 3 -21.66 -39.32 -56.32
C VAL A 3 -20.14 -39.21 -56.53
N CYS A 4 -19.32 -40.07 -55.90
CA CYS A 4 -18.78 -41.39 -56.32
C CYS A 4 -17.48 -41.34 -57.14
N PHE A 5 -16.46 -42.09 -56.72
CA PHE A 5 -15.78 -43.06 -57.59
C PHE A 5 -15.06 -44.12 -56.74
N SER A 6 -15.64 -45.30 -56.72
CA SER A 6 -14.99 -46.56 -56.37
C SER A 6 -14.50 -47.21 -57.67
N SER A 7 -13.20 -47.40 -57.81
CA SER A 7 -12.64 -48.34 -58.80
C SER A 7 -11.36 -48.98 -58.28
N LEU A 8 -11.50 -50.27 -57.97
CA LEU A 8 -10.46 -51.29 -57.80
C LEU A 8 -9.31 -51.15 -58.82
N SER A 9 -8.06 -51.30 -58.37
CA SER A 9 -7.07 -52.22 -58.97
C SER A 9 -5.76 -52.26 -58.16
N LEU A 10 -5.63 -53.33 -57.38
CA LEU A 10 -4.42 -54.11 -57.03
C LEU A 10 -3.03 -53.44 -56.97
N ILE A 11 -2.52 -53.42 -55.73
CA ILE A 11 -1.15 -53.74 -55.26
C ILE A 11 -0.04 -52.79 -55.71
N ILE A 12 0.55 -52.07 -54.74
CA ILE A 12 2.01 -52.08 -54.43
C ILE A 12 2.23 -51.35 -53.08
N ILE A 13 2.52 -52.17 -52.07
CA ILE A 13 3.58 -52.00 -51.07
C ILE A 13 3.57 -50.73 -50.19
N SER A 14 3.32 -50.96 -48.89
CA SER A 14 3.76 -50.14 -47.75
C SER A 14 3.03 -48.79 -47.66
N TRP A 15 2.29 -48.42 -46.61
CA TRP A 15 2.66 -48.35 -45.20
C TRP A 15 1.35 -48.18 -44.41
N VAL A 16 0.74 -49.27 -43.93
CA VAL A 16 -0.39 -49.18 -42.99
C VAL A 16 -0.15 -50.11 -41.80
N LEU A 17 1.03 -49.96 -41.21
CA LEU A 17 1.37 -50.50 -39.90
C LEU A 17 2.34 -49.50 -39.29
N SER A 18 1.84 -48.75 -38.31
CA SER A 18 2.54 -47.90 -37.33
C SER A 18 1.97 -46.49 -37.31
N CYS A 19 0.73 -46.42 -36.85
CA CYS A 19 0.18 -45.24 -36.20
C CYS A 19 0.84 -45.09 -34.82
N PHE A 20 2.16 -44.90 -34.75
CA PHE A 20 2.87 -44.60 -33.51
C PHE A 20 4.20 -43.94 -33.86
N LEU A 21 4.43 -42.75 -33.29
CA LEU A 21 5.64 -41.93 -33.38
C LEU A 21 5.79 -41.13 -34.69
N LEU A 22 5.23 -39.92 -34.72
CA LEU A 22 6.04 -38.70 -34.86
C LEU A 22 5.17 -37.51 -34.46
N GLN A 23 5.56 -36.85 -33.38
CA GLN A 23 4.84 -35.74 -32.78
C GLN A 23 4.65 -34.57 -33.74
N SER A 24 3.42 -34.08 -33.78
CA SER A 24 2.99 -32.81 -34.33
C SER A 24 3.98 -31.67 -34.08
N SER A 25 4.53 -31.14 -35.17
CA SER A 25 5.10 -29.79 -35.21
C SER A 25 3.97 -28.76 -35.37
N TYR A 26 3.15 -28.60 -34.33
CA TYR A 26 2.30 -27.42 -34.19
C TYR A 26 2.83 -26.68 -32.97
N GLY A 27 3.59 -25.61 -33.23
CA GLY A 27 4.16 -24.78 -32.18
C GLY A 27 3.09 -24.31 -31.21
N LEU A 28 3.26 -24.66 -29.93
CA LEU A 28 2.46 -24.09 -28.86
C LEU A 28 2.68 -22.57 -28.82
N PRO A 29 1.62 -21.76 -28.59
CA PRO A 29 1.83 -20.40 -28.12
C PRO A 29 2.65 -20.48 -26.83
N LYS A 30 3.81 -19.81 -26.82
CA LYS A 30 4.72 -19.80 -25.67
C LYS A 30 3.90 -19.44 -24.44
N ARG A 31 3.90 -20.37 -23.47
CA ARG A 31 3.41 -20.16 -22.12
C ARG A 31 4.12 -18.93 -21.56
N GLY A 32 3.49 -17.77 -21.71
CA GLY A 32 3.77 -16.61 -20.88
C GLY A 32 3.75 -17.10 -19.44
N ARG A 33 4.79 -16.73 -18.70
CA ARG A 33 4.99 -17.09 -17.30
C ARG A 33 3.64 -16.92 -16.60
N ALA A 34 3.09 -18.04 -16.15
CA ALA A 34 1.76 -18.08 -15.59
C ALA A 34 1.65 -16.97 -14.54
N SER A 35 0.64 -16.14 -14.75
CA SER A 35 0.01 -15.27 -13.78
C SER A 35 0.15 -15.87 -12.39
N HIS A 36 0.59 -15.05 -11.42
CA HIS A 36 0.60 -15.42 -10.00
C HIS A 36 -0.69 -16.15 -9.67
N VAL A 37 -0.58 -17.45 -9.36
CA VAL A 37 -1.66 -18.27 -8.85
C VAL A 37 -2.20 -17.54 -7.61
N MET A 38 -3.44 -17.04 -7.68
CA MET A 38 -4.20 -16.65 -6.50
C MET A 38 -4.51 -17.92 -5.70
N ARG A 39 -3.57 -18.28 -4.83
CA ARG A 39 -3.83 -19.15 -3.68
C ARG A 39 -3.13 -18.52 -2.49
N GLY A 40 -3.95 -18.06 -1.56
CA GLY A 40 -3.54 -17.40 -0.34
C GLY A 40 -4.51 -16.26 -0.11
N PHE A 41 -5.49 -16.49 0.77
CA PHE A 41 -6.00 -15.38 1.57
C PHE A 41 -4.77 -14.66 2.10
N ASP A 42 -4.52 -13.43 1.65
CA ASP A 42 -3.47 -12.58 2.20
C ASP A 42 -3.70 -12.53 3.70
N MET A 43 -2.83 -13.21 4.44
CA MET A 43 -2.91 -13.32 5.88
C MET A 43 -2.62 -11.92 6.42
N LEU A 44 -3.67 -11.12 6.59
CA LEU A 44 -3.64 -9.83 7.26
C LEU A 44 -2.85 -10.03 8.57
N PRO A 45 -1.73 -9.32 8.77
CA PRO A 45 -0.91 -9.48 9.96
C PRO A 45 -1.77 -9.25 11.19
N HIS A 46 -1.66 -10.10 12.21
CA HIS A 46 -2.54 -10.02 13.40
C HIS A 46 -2.29 -8.78 14.28
N ASN A 47 -1.30 -7.94 13.96
CA ASN A 47 -0.95 -6.72 14.68
C ASN A 47 0.03 -5.86 13.87
N ILE A 48 -0.47 -4.82 13.18
CA ILE A 48 0.38 -3.85 12.47
C ILE A 48 0.60 -2.62 13.35
N GLU A 49 1.85 -2.14 13.41
CA GLU A 49 2.26 -0.91 14.09
C GLU A 49 2.78 0.13 13.09
N LEU A 50 2.93 1.39 13.53
CA LEU A 50 3.59 2.42 12.74
C LEU A 50 5.03 2.00 12.44
N PHE A 51 5.50 2.41 11.27
CA PHE A 51 6.82 2.08 10.71
C PHE A 51 7.01 0.59 10.36
N GLN A 52 5.98 -0.24 10.45
CA GLN A 52 5.99 -1.61 9.94
C GLN A 52 5.67 -1.65 8.44
N PRO A 53 6.17 -2.67 7.71
CA PRO A 53 5.92 -2.81 6.28
C PRO A 53 4.44 -3.04 5.98
N CYS A 54 3.98 -2.47 4.86
CA CYS A 54 2.60 -2.56 4.41
C CYS A 54 2.51 -2.74 2.89
N ARG A 55 1.42 -3.38 2.43
CA ARG A 55 1.13 -3.51 0.99
C ARG A 55 0.09 -2.50 0.52
N SER A 56 -0.83 -2.11 1.40
CA SER A 56 -1.88 -1.13 1.10
C SER A 56 -2.19 -0.27 2.32
N SER A 57 -2.69 0.95 2.10
CA SER A 57 -3.14 1.82 3.18
C SER A 57 -4.30 1.22 3.99
N PHE A 58 -5.05 0.29 3.39
CA PHE A 58 -6.12 -0.42 4.09
C PHE A 58 -5.59 -1.29 5.22
N GLU A 59 -4.44 -1.95 5.04
CA GLU A 59 -3.80 -2.74 6.11
C GLU A 59 -3.48 -1.87 7.34
N CYS A 60 -2.89 -0.70 7.13
CA CYS A 60 -2.59 0.23 8.23
C CYS A 60 -3.87 0.74 8.92
N LEU A 61 -4.88 1.12 8.14
CA LEU A 61 -6.14 1.68 8.63
C LEU A 61 -6.95 0.72 9.51
N LEU A 62 -6.82 -0.59 9.30
CA LEU A 62 -7.51 -1.61 10.11
C LEU A 62 -7.04 -1.63 11.56
N TYR A 63 -5.75 -1.35 11.81
CA TYR A 63 -5.16 -1.44 13.15
C TYR A 63 -4.86 -0.07 13.76
N ILE A 64 -4.57 0.93 12.92
CA ILE A 64 -4.12 2.26 13.32
C ILE A 64 -5.00 3.30 12.63
N PRO A 65 -6.02 3.84 13.31
CA PRO A 65 -6.84 4.91 12.76
C PRO A 65 -5.98 6.10 12.31
N HIS A 66 -6.38 6.76 11.23
CA HIS A 66 -5.65 7.90 10.65
C HIS A 66 -4.23 7.59 10.19
N SER A 67 -3.94 6.35 9.83
CA SER A 67 -2.69 5.94 9.18
C SER A 67 -2.86 5.70 7.68
N HIS A 68 -1.74 5.58 6.96
CA HIS A 68 -1.68 5.17 5.57
C HIS A 68 -0.35 4.45 5.29
N CYS A 69 -0.30 3.70 4.18
CA CYS A 69 0.93 3.09 3.73
C CYS A 69 1.71 4.10 2.88
N ASP A 70 2.87 4.55 3.36
CA ASP A 70 3.71 5.47 2.60
C ASP A 70 4.34 4.73 1.42
N TRP A 71 4.11 5.21 0.19
CA TRP A 71 4.49 4.47 -1.01
C TRP A 71 6.00 4.47 -1.27
N ASN A 72 6.73 5.46 -0.71
CA ASN A 72 8.15 5.64 -0.89
C ASN A 72 8.94 4.71 0.04
N SER A 73 8.60 4.71 1.33
CA SER A 73 9.25 3.93 2.38
C SER A 73 8.62 2.55 2.59
N LYS A 74 7.42 2.30 2.04
CA LYS A 74 6.67 1.04 2.15
C LYS A 74 6.30 0.66 3.58
N VAL A 75 6.10 1.66 4.45
CA VAL A 75 5.72 1.44 5.86
C VAL A 75 4.48 2.24 6.25
N CYS A 76 3.78 1.77 7.28
CA CYS A 76 2.64 2.49 7.84
C CYS A 76 3.09 3.78 8.53
N THR A 77 2.50 4.90 8.15
CA THR A 77 2.77 6.21 8.74
C THR A 77 1.46 6.97 8.98
N CYS A 78 1.50 8.01 9.81
CA CYS A 78 0.31 8.82 10.05
C CYS A 78 -0.08 9.60 8.78
N GLN A 79 -1.38 9.78 8.60
CA GLN A 79 -1.93 10.68 7.58
C GLN A 79 -1.47 12.12 7.83
N PRO A 80 -1.57 13.00 6.81
CA PRO A 80 -1.35 14.43 7.02
C PRO A 80 -2.17 14.97 8.19
N TYR A 81 -1.61 15.94 8.91
CA TYR A 81 -2.21 16.55 10.11
C TYR A 81 -2.42 15.58 11.28
N HIS A 82 -1.68 14.48 11.33
CA HIS A 82 -1.60 13.59 12.48
C HIS A 82 -0.14 13.31 12.84
N VAL A 83 0.09 13.00 14.12
CA VAL A 83 1.41 12.70 14.67
C VAL A 83 1.40 11.35 15.38
N SER A 84 2.51 10.62 15.30
CA SER A 84 2.64 9.30 15.90
C SER A 84 2.69 9.38 17.43
N TYR A 85 1.91 8.54 18.09
CA TYR A 85 1.93 8.34 19.53
C TYR A 85 2.04 6.84 19.85
N ASN A 86 3.05 6.48 20.66
CA ASN A 86 3.33 5.10 21.07
C ASN A 86 3.36 4.07 19.92
N ASN A 87 3.74 4.47 18.70
CA ASN A 87 3.75 3.67 17.47
C ASN A 87 2.45 2.95 17.10
N THR A 88 1.36 3.19 17.83
CA THR A 88 0.10 2.46 17.72
C THR A 88 -1.08 3.39 17.45
N MET A 89 -0.86 4.70 17.55
CA MET A 89 -1.88 5.72 17.37
C MET A 89 -1.35 6.90 16.56
N CYS A 90 -2.25 7.50 15.79
CA CYS A 90 -2.03 8.78 15.12
C CYS A 90 -2.94 9.82 15.76
N LEU A 91 -2.36 10.75 16.50
CA LEU A 91 -3.09 11.82 17.17
C LEU A 91 -3.25 13.02 16.23
N PRO A 92 -4.41 13.69 16.22
CA PRO A 92 -4.61 14.88 15.41
C PRO A 92 -3.71 16.02 15.89
N VAL A 93 -3.32 16.90 14.97
CA VAL A 93 -2.61 18.13 15.31
C VAL A 93 -3.53 19.14 16.01
N SER A 94 -2.94 19.95 16.88
CA SER A 94 -3.66 20.93 17.70
C SER A 94 -3.17 22.36 17.44
N LEU A 95 -4.10 23.31 17.59
CA LEU A 95 -3.82 24.74 17.55
C LEU A 95 -3.57 25.27 18.97
N LEU A 96 -3.09 26.51 19.08
CA LEU A 96 -2.90 27.14 20.38
C LEU A 96 -4.22 27.23 21.16
N GLY A 97 -4.15 26.94 22.46
CA GLY A 97 -5.31 26.90 23.36
C GLY A 97 -6.16 25.64 23.25
N TYR A 98 -5.73 24.62 22.48
CA TYR A 98 -6.40 23.32 22.40
C TYR A 98 -5.56 22.21 23.05
N GLY A 99 -6.24 21.12 23.36
CA GLY A 99 -5.67 19.95 24.03
C GLY A 99 -4.52 19.30 23.27
N CYS A 100 -3.50 18.86 23.98
CA CYS A 100 -2.38 18.09 23.46
C CYS A 100 -1.84 17.10 24.50
N ILE A 101 -1.11 16.10 24.01
CA ILE A 101 -0.37 15.13 24.86
C ILE A 101 1.14 15.29 24.65
N LEU A 102 1.55 15.78 23.48
CA LEU A 102 2.94 15.84 23.06
C LEU A 102 3.18 17.05 22.15
N ASP A 103 4.39 17.57 22.20
CA ASP A 103 4.77 18.83 21.52
C ASP A 103 4.54 18.80 20.01
N SER A 104 4.73 17.65 19.36
CA SER A 104 4.60 17.58 17.91
C SER A 104 3.15 17.79 17.43
N GLN A 105 2.13 17.54 18.27
CA GLN A 105 0.74 17.92 17.94
C GLN A 105 0.62 19.42 17.69
N CYS A 106 1.33 20.23 18.47
CA CYS A 106 1.34 21.68 18.35
C CYS A 106 2.27 22.13 17.19
N GLN A 107 3.46 21.53 17.10
CA GLN A 107 4.54 22.00 16.21
C GLN A 107 4.29 21.78 14.72
N VAL A 108 3.50 20.75 14.34
CA VAL A 108 3.22 20.47 12.92
C VAL A 108 2.49 21.64 12.26
N LYS A 109 1.50 22.22 12.93
CA LYS A 109 0.72 23.35 12.39
C LYS A 109 1.21 24.70 12.88
N VAL A 110 1.65 24.79 14.14
CA VAL A 110 2.09 26.03 14.78
C VAL A 110 3.57 25.90 15.12
N LYS A 111 4.44 26.40 14.24
CA LYS A 111 5.89 26.40 14.53
C LYS A 111 6.17 27.19 15.81
N ASN A 112 7.18 26.75 16.56
CA ASN A 112 7.58 27.34 17.84
C ASN A 112 6.50 27.28 18.92
N SER A 113 5.71 26.21 18.92
CA SER A 113 4.79 25.85 20.00
C SER A 113 5.27 24.62 20.78
N ILE A 114 4.68 24.42 21.96
CA ILE A 114 4.99 23.34 22.90
C ILE A 114 3.71 22.96 23.67
N CYS A 115 3.61 21.72 24.12
CA CYS A 115 2.50 21.26 24.93
C CYS A 115 2.80 21.51 26.42
N VAL A 116 2.06 22.42 27.05
CA VAL A 116 2.23 22.77 28.48
C VAL A 116 0.91 22.48 29.17
N ASP A 117 0.95 21.68 30.24
CA ASP A 117 -0.23 21.31 31.04
C ASP A 117 -1.41 20.80 30.18
N GLY A 118 -1.09 20.07 29.11
CA GLY A 118 -2.07 19.50 28.18
C GLY A 118 -2.66 20.50 27.19
N ILE A 119 -2.13 21.72 27.08
CA ILE A 119 -2.58 22.75 26.14
C ILE A 119 -1.42 23.22 25.26
N CYS A 120 -1.68 23.42 23.97
CA CYS A 120 -0.68 23.99 23.07
C CYS A 120 -0.47 25.48 23.36
N GLU A 121 0.77 25.85 23.65
CA GLU A 121 1.22 27.22 23.89
C GLU A 121 2.45 27.58 23.04
N CYS A 122 2.78 28.87 22.93
CA CYS A 122 4.02 29.28 22.29
C CYS A 122 5.22 28.95 23.18
N LYS A 123 6.35 28.55 22.58
CA LYS A 123 7.61 28.39 23.30
C LYS A 123 8.04 29.71 23.96
N PRO A 124 8.91 29.64 24.98
CA PRO A 124 9.56 30.84 25.50
C PRO A 124 10.16 31.67 24.36
N ASP A 125 10.03 32.99 24.47
CA ASP A 125 10.46 34.01 23.50
C ASP A 125 9.61 34.18 22.25
N PHE A 126 8.51 33.44 22.19
CA PHE A 126 7.47 33.64 21.20
C PHE A 126 6.16 34.11 21.83
N VAL A 127 5.39 34.85 21.03
CA VAL A 127 4.09 35.40 21.38
C VAL A 127 3.04 34.93 20.38
N PRO A 128 1.80 34.65 20.82
CA PRO A 128 0.72 34.28 19.93
C PRO A 128 0.26 35.50 19.13
N LEU A 129 0.36 35.45 17.81
CA LEU A 129 -0.31 36.44 16.93
C LEU A 129 -1.77 36.02 16.69
N ARG A 130 -1.98 34.72 16.50
CA ARG A 130 -3.26 34.04 16.29
C ARG A 130 -3.13 32.61 16.82
N LYS A 131 -4.23 31.84 16.80
CA LYS A 131 -4.21 30.43 17.24
C LYS A 131 -3.29 29.52 16.42
N ASP A 132 -2.87 29.96 15.24
CA ASP A 132 -2.07 29.20 14.29
C ASP A 132 -0.63 29.73 14.11
N LYS A 133 -0.21 30.76 14.88
CA LYS A 133 1.11 31.37 14.67
C LYS A 133 1.73 31.95 15.94
N CYS A 134 2.97 31.57 16.19
CA CYS A 134 3.86 32.13 17.19
C CYS A 134 4.96 32.97 16.52
N LEU A 135 5.15 34.22 16.95
CA LEU A 135 6.20 35.12 16.44
C LEU A 135 7.24 35.42 17.53
N PRO A 136 8.53 35.62 17.20
CA PRO A 136 9.50 36.05 18.19
C PRO A 136 9.12 37.40 18.81
N ARG A 137 9.34 37.56 20.11
CA ARG A 137 9.11 38.82 20.84
C ARG A 137 9.82 40.03 20.25
N LYS A 138 10.93 39.82 19.53
CA LYS A 138 11.67 40.90 18.86
C LYS A 138 10.88 41.62 17.75
N TYR A 139 9.71 41.10 17.36
CA TYR A 139 8.85 41.68 16.32
C TYR A 139 7.58 42.35 16.88
N MET A 140 7.43 42.45 18.20
CA MET A 140 6.42 43.27 18.88
C MET A 140 7.10 44.45 19.57
#